data_AF-A0A7V7B213-F1
#
_entry.id   AF-A0A7V7B213-F1
#
_cell.length_a   1.000
_cell.length_b   1.000
_cell.length_c   1.000
_cell.angle_alpha   90.00
_cell.angle_beta   90.00
_cell.angle_gamma   90.00
#
_symmetry.space_group_name_H-M   'P 1'
#
loop_
_entity.id
_entity.type
_entity.pdbx_description
1 polymer ?
#
loop_
_entity_poly.entity_id
_entity_poly.type
_entity_poly.pdbx_seq_one_letter_code
_entity_poly.pdbx_strand_id
1 'polypeptide(L)'
;MLLTSDNINIYGIIGWPVKDSLSPLLQNSAFKHLKLNSIYTKFPVKSTNLQQSISGLRALSIKGANITMPYKEKVCSKLDSLSEEAALIGAVNTVHNKDNKLIGYNTDGKGFYKALKSANMDL
;
A
#
# COMPACT_ATOMS: atom_id res chain seq x y z
N MET A 1 -12.49 -3.47 -20.52
CA MET A 1 -11.17 -3.41 -19.84
C MET A 1 -10.34 -2.46 -20.66
N LEU A 2 -10.10 -1.23 -20.20
CA LEU A 2 -9.35 -0.24 -20.96
C LEU A 2 -7.84 -0.45 -20.70
N LEU A 3 -7.23 -1.42 -21.37
CA LEU A 3 -5.76 -1.60 -21.35
C LEU A 3 -5.07 -0.86 -22.51
N THR A 4 -5.57 0.33 -22.87
CA THR A 4 -5.12 1.06 -24.07
C THR A 4 -5.07 2.58 -23.87
N SER A 5 -4.88 3.07 -22.64
CA SER A 5 -4.72 4.53 -22.41
C SER A 5 -3.36 4.83 -21.81
N ASP A 6 -2.75 5.93 -22.26
CA ASP A 6 -1.40 6.36 -21.89
C ASP A 6 -1.27 6.78 -20.40
N ASN A 7 -2.37 6.77 -19.64
CA ASN A 7 -2.47 7.32 -18.28
C ASN A 7 -3.04 6.31 -17.26
N ILE A 8 -2.42 5.14 -17.13
CA ILE A 8 -2.81 4.14 -16.11
C ILE A 8 -2.16 4.46 -14.75
N ASN A 9 -2.94 4.43 -13.68
CA ASN A 9 -2.38 4.54 -12.33
C ASN A 9 -1.91 3.17 -11.84
N ILE A 10 -0.66 3.07 -11.40
CA ILE A 10 -0.08 1.83 -10.88
C ILE A 10 -0.07 1.87 -9.35
N TYR A 11 -0.52 0.77 -8.76
CA TYR A 11 -0.44 0.47 -7.34
C TYR A 11 0.15 -0.92 -7.13
N GLY A 12 0.55 -1.26 -5.90
CA GLY A 12 0.90 -2.64 -5.61
C GLY A 12 1.12 -2.96 -4.15
N ILE A 13 1.71 -4.13 -3.90
CA ILE A 13 2.07 -4.61 -2.56
C ILE A 13 3.55 -4.98 -2.51
N ILE A 14 4.27 -4.44 -1.53
CA ILE A 14 5.68 -4.71 -1.26
C ILE A 14 5.79 -5.63 -0.05
N GLY A 15 6.51 -6.74 -0.22
CA GLY A 15 6.74 -7.73 0.83
C GLY A 15 7.66 -8.85 0.37
N TRP A 16 8.05 -9.72 1.31
CA TRP A 16 8.83 -10.92 1.00
C TRP A 16 8.59 -12.07 1.98
N PRO A 17 8.09 -13.23 1.53
CA PRO A 17 7.48 -13.46 0.22
C PRO A 17 6.11 -12.76 0.12
N VAL A 18 5.73 -12.33 -1.09
CA VAL A 18 4.42 -11.68 -1.34
C VAL A 18 3.58 -12.43 -2.39
N LYS A 19 4.07 -13.57 -2.86
CA LYS A 19 3.49 -14.36 -3.96
C LYS A 19 2.07 -14.84 -3.68
N ASP A 20 1.70 -15.06 -2.42
CA ASP A 20 0.40 -15.62 -2.04
C ASP A 20 -0.62 -14.52 -1.64
N SER A 21 -0.26 -13.25 -1.77
CA SER A 21 -1.18 -12.15 -1.44
C SER A 21 -2.42 -12.16 -2.36
N LEU A 22 -3.60 -12.07 -1.75
CA LEU A 22 -4.89 -11.88 -2.42
C LEU A 22 -5.20 -10.41 -2.71
N SER A 23 -4.38 -9.47 -2.21
CA SER A 23 -4.63 -8.04 -2.37
C SER A 23 -4.77 -7.61 -3.85
N PRO A 24 -3.99 -8.14 -4.82
CA PRO A 24 -4.21 -7.80 -6.23
C PRO A 24 -5.57 -8.25 -6.76
N LEU A 25 -6.08 -9.41 -6.34
CA LEU A 25 -7.40 -9.85 -6.77
C LEU A 25 -8.46 -8.87 -6.27
N LEU A 26 -8.41 -8.54 -4.97
CA LEU A 26 -9.35 -7.62 -4.33
C LEU A 26 -9.31 -6.23 -4.96
N GLN A 27 -8.11 -5.64 -5.06
CA GLN A 27 -7.94 -4.25 -5.51
C GLN A 27 -8.27 -4.09 -6.99
N ASN A 28 -7.82 -5.01 -7.87
CA ASN A 28 -8.19 -4.95 -9.28
C ASN A 28 -9.70 -5.18 -9.50
N SER A 29 -10.34 -6.03 -8.69
CA SER A 29 -11.80 -6.20 -8.74
C SER A 29 -12.52 -4.91 -8.37
N ALA A 30 -12.06 -4.22 -7.33
CA ALA A 30 -12.60 -2.91 -6.93
C ALA A 30 -12.37 -1.85 -8.02
N PHE A 31 -11.16 -1.74 -8.58
CA PHE A 31 -10.86 -0.83 -9.68
C PHE A 31 -11.75 -1.07 -10.91
N LYS A 32 -11.95 -2.34 -11.28
CA LYS A 32 -12.84 -2.72 -12.38
C LYS A 32 -14.30 -2.33 -12.08
N HIS A 33 -14.78 -2.62 -10.88
CA HIS A 33 -16.16 -2.29 -10.49
C HIS A 33 -16.41 -0.77 -10.50
N LEU A 34 -15.44 0.00 -9.98
CA LEU A 34 -15.50 1.46 -9.92
C LEU A 34 -15.10 2.15 -11.25
N LYS A 35 -14.77 1.39 -12.29
CA LYS A 35 -14.29 1.87 -13.60
C LYS A 35 -13.07 2.82 -13.48
N LEU A 36 -12.19 2.54 -12.52
CA LEU A 36 -10.96 3.29 -12.32
C LEU A 36 -9.88 2.79 -13.29
N ASN A 37 -9.18 3.71 -13.95
CA ASN A 37 -8.07 3.40 -14.85
C ASN A 37 -6.81 3.08 -14.04
N SER A 38 -6.79 1.94 -13.39
CA SER A 38 -5.77 1.58 -12.40
C SER A 38 -5.49 0.09 -12.40
N ILE A 39 -4.24 -0.26 -12.08
CA ILE A 39 -3.82 -1.64 -11.87
C ILE A 39 -3.16 -1.79 -10.52
N TYR A 40 -3.28 -2.97 -9.93
CA TYR A 40 -2.63 -3.36 -8.69
C TYR A 40 -1.81 -4.63 -8.91
N THR A 41 -0.53 -4.64 -8.54
CA THR A 41 0.34 -5.81 -8.72
C THR A 41 1.19 -6.13 -7.48
N LYS A 42 1.93 -7.24 -7.53
CA LYS A 42 2.87 -7.67 -6.50
C LYS A 42 4.28 -7.15 -6.84
N PHE A 43 4.95 -6.57 -5.85
CA PHE A 43 6.35 -6.20 -5.91
C PHE A 43 7.13 -7.06 -4.90
N PRO A 44 7.69 -8.20 -5.34
CA PRO A 44 8.49 -9.05 -4.48
C PRO A 44 9.85 -8.39 -4.23
N VAL A 45 10.04 -7.81 -3.04
CA VAL A 45 11.21 -7.00 -2.69
C VAL A 45 11.96 -7.68 -1.56
N LYS A 46 13.19 -8.14 -1.80
CA LYS A 46 14.06 -8.64 -0.72
C LYS A 46 14.49 -7.49 0.20
N SER A 47 14.86 -7.81 1.44
CA SER A 47 15.19 -6.81 2.47
C SER A 47 16.30 -5.85 2.05
N THR A 48 17.31 -6.36 1.35
CA THR A 48 18.44 -5.57 0.81
C THR A 48 18.03 -4.51 -0.19
N ASN A 49 16.86 -4.65 -0.82
CA ASN A 49 16.39 -3.78 -1.88
C ASN A 49 15.28 -2.82 -1.41
N LEU A 50 14.87 -2.89 -0.13
CA LEU A 50 13.72 -2.14 0.36
C LEU A 50 13.88 -0.63 0.11
N GLN A 51 15.06 -0.05 0.40
CA GLN A 51 15.30 1.37 0.18
C GLN A 51 15.15 1.74 -1.30
N GLN A 52 15.79 0.98 -2.19
CA GLN A 52 15.75 1.21 -3.63
C GLN A 52 14.34 1.04 -4.18
N SER A 53 13.57 0.08 -3.68
CA SER A 53 12.18 -0.12 -4.08
C SER A 53 11.27 1.03 -3.66
N ILE A 54 11.45 1.58 -2.46
CA ILE A 54 10.72 2.78 -2.01
C ILE A 54 11.09 4.00 -2.87
N SER A 55 12.37 4.18 -3.20
CA SER A 55 12.79 5.21 -4.18
C SER A 55 12.20 4.96 -5.57
N GLY A 56 12.04 3.69 -5.98
CA GLY A 56 11.41 3.30 -7.24
C GLY A 56 9.94 3.74 -7.33
N LEU A 57 9.20 3.75 -6.22
CA LEU A 57 7.82 4.25 -6.20
C LEU A 57 7.73 5.70 -6.70
N ARG A 58 8.73 6.52 -6.34
CA ARG A 58 8.87 7.91 -6.80
C ARG A 58 9.25 7.97 -8.27
N ALA A 59 10.37 7.33 -8.61
CA ALA A 59 10.96 7.40 -9.95
C ALA A 59 9.99 6.94 -11.05
N LEU A 60 9.15 5.95 -10.74
CA LEU A 60 8.17 5.38 -11.67
C LEU A 60 6.78 6.01 -11.57
N SER A 61 6.62 7.06 -10.74
CA SER A 61 5.32 7.70 -10.48
C SER A 61 4.22 6.72 -10.03
N ILE A 62 4.60 5.65 -9.32
CA ILE A 62 3.66 4.69 -8.73
C ILE A 62 2.86 5.42 -7.66
N LYS A 63 1.53 5.34 -7.75
CA LYS A 63 0.61 6.15 -6.94
C LYS A 63 0.54 5.71 -5.49
N GLY A 64 0.84 4.44 -5.21
CA GLY A 64 0.96 3.96 -3.85
C GLY A 64 1.27 2.47 -3.78
N ALA A 65 1.57 2.00 -2.57
CA ALA A 65 1.79 0.59 -2.32
C ALA A 65 1.30 0.21 -0.92
N ASN A 66 0.71 -0.97 -0.78
CA ASN A 66 0.64 -1.60 0.53
C ASN A 66 2.00 -2.18 0.91
N ILE A 67 2.30 -2.13 2.21
CA ILE A 67 3.50 -2.72 2.80
C ILE A 67 3.04 -3.87 3.68
N THR A 68 3.62 -5.04 3.48
CA THR A 68 3.33 -6.22 4.29
C THR A 68 4.60 -6.76 4.95
N MET A 69 4.45 -7.87 5.66
CA MET A 69 5.55 -8.56 6.33
C MET A 69 6.75 -8.76 5.36
N PRO A 70 7.99 -8.55 5.83
CA PRO A 70 8.41 -8.13 7.18
C PRO A 70 8.76 -6.63 7.27
N TYR A 71 8.13 -5.78 6.45
CA TYR A 71 8.61 -4.41 6.21
C TYR A 71 7.81 -3.29 6.86
N LYS A 72 6.70 -3.61 7.55
CA LYS A 72 5.80 -2.58 8.08
C LYS A 72 6.50 -1.57 9.01
N GLU A 73 7.43 -2.01 9.85
CA GLU A 73 8.23 -1.10 10.71
C GLU A 73 9.41 -0.48 9.95
N LYS A 74 10.13 -1.30 9.16
CA LYS A 74 11.37 -0.90 8.48
C LYS A 74 11.17 0.18 7.42
N VAL A 75 9.94 0.31 6.90
CA VAL A 75 9.62 1.32 5.90
C VAL A 75 9.44 2.71 6.53
N CYS A 76 9.13 2.83 7.82
CA CYS A 76 8.82 4.11 8.47
C CYS A 76 9.92 5.16 8.29
N SER A 77 11.19 4.75 8.44
CA SER A 77 12.37 5.64 8.27
C SER A 77 12.73 5.94 6.81
N LYS A 78 11.92 5.48 5.84
CA LYS A 78 12.17 5.61 4.39
C LYS A 78 11.15 6.50 3.68
N LEU A 79 10.18 7.02 4.42
CA LEU A 79 9.09 7.87 3.93
C LEU A 79 9.33 9.31 4.35
N ASP A 80 8.67 10.27 3.69
CA ASP A 80 8.84 11.69 4.03
C ASP A 80 8.04 12.09 5.27
N SER A 81 6.91 11.43 5.48
CA SER A 81 6.02 11.69 6.60
C SER A 81 5.15 10.47 6.89
N LEU A 82 4.64 10.43 8.11
CA LEU A 82 3.70 9.42 8.58
C LEU A 82 2.44 10.13 9.06
N SER A 83 1.28 9.50 8.88
CA SER A 83 0.09 9.88 9.65
C SER A 83 0.38 9.70 11.15
N GLU A 84 -0.30 10.49 11.99
CA GLU A 84 -0.16 10.41 13.45
C GLU A 84 -0.35 8.98 13.96
N GLU A 85 -1.35 8.26 13.48
CA GLU A 85 -1.63 6.89 13.90
C GLU A 85 -0.51 5.93 13.51
N ALA A 86 0.08 6.09 12.32
CA ALA A 86 1.21 5.27 11.88
C ALA A 86 2.48 5.57 12.67
N ALA A 87 2.70 6.83 13.03
CA ALA A 87 3.82 7.22 13.89
C ALA A 87 3.68 6.64 15.30
N LEU A 88 2.47 6.68 15.88
CA LEU A 88 2.17 6.09 17.19
C LEU A 88 2.31 4.57 17.20
N ILE A 89 1.83 3.88 16.16
CA ILE A 89 1.94 2.42 16.03
C ILE A 89 3.39 1.99 15.74
N GLY A 90 4.19 2.86 15.11
CA GLY A 90 5.54 2.54 14.65
C GLY A 90 5.59 1.63 13.41
N ALA A 91 4.46 1.46 12.71
CA ALA A 91 4.34 0.58 11.55
C ALA A 91 3.43 1.17 10.47
N VAL A 92 3.78 0.97 9.21
CA VAL A 92 3.05 1.41 8.01
C VAL A 92 2.63 0.19 7.19
N ASN A 93 1.36 0.11 6.83
CA ASN A 93 0.84 -0.90 5.90
C ASN A 93 0.43 -0.29 4.54
N THR A 94 0.45 1.04 4.41
CA THR A 94 -0.01 1.76 3.22
C THR A 94 0.87 2.98 2.97
N VAL A 95 1.44 3.10 1.77
CA VAL A 95 2.20 4.24 1.30
C VAL A 95 1.44 4.91 0.17
N HIS A 96 1.22 6.21 0.29
CA HIS A 96 0.63 7.06 -0.75
C HIS A 96 1.70 7.98 -1.32
N ASN A 97 1.85 7.98 -2.64
CA ASN A 97 2.73 8.92 -3.35
C ASN A 97 1.92 10.14 -3.79
N LYS A 98 2.01 11.22 -3.02
CA LYS A 98 1.37 12.50 -3.28
C LYS A 98 2.39 13.47 -3.84
N ASP A 99 2.37 13.69 -5.16
CA ASP A 99 3.26 14.63 -5.85
C ASP A 99 4.74 14.42 -5.50
N ASN A 100 5.18 13.17 -5.62
CA ASN A 100 6.53 12.73 -5.28
C ASN A 100 6.86 12.82 -3.79
N LYS A 101 5.87 12.98 -2.90
CA LYS A 101 6.01 12.82 -1.44
C LYS A 101 5.36 11.52 -0.98
N LEU A 102 6.13 10.63 -0.38
CA LEU A 102 5.67 9.36 0.15
C LEU A 102 5.20 9.53 1.59
N ILE A 103 3.90 9.32 1.80
CA ILE A 103 3.24 9.42 3.09
C ILE A 103 2.81 8.03 3.55
N GLY A 104 3.22 7.65 4.76
CA GLY A 104 2.90 6.36 5.37
C GLY A 104 1.64 6.42 6.24
N TYR A 105 0.80 5.39 6.13
CA TYR A 105 -0.41 5.20 6.91
C TYR A 105 -0.48 3.78 7.47
N ASN A 106 -1.25 3.62 8.55
CA ASN A 106 -1.63 2.32 9.07
C ASN A 106 -3.16 2.19 9.09
N THR A 107 -3.70 1.37 8.20
CA THR A 107 -5.16 1.18 8.09
C THR A 107 -5.68 -0.01 8.88
N ASP A 108 -4.80 -0.86 9.42
CA ASP A 108 -5.20 -2.11 10.09
C ASP A 108 -5.93 -1.80 11.40
N GLY A 109 -5.41 -0.89 12.24
CA GLY A 109 -6.06 -0.52 13.51
C GLY A 109 -7.45 0.07 13.32
N LYS A 110 -7.59 1.05 12.41
CA LYS A 110 -8.90 1.63 12.05
C LYS A 110 -9.83 0.60 11.42
N GLY A 111 -9.29 -0.29 10.58
CA GLY A 111 -10.05 -1.37 9.95
C GLY A 111 -10.63 -2.35 10.97
N PHE A 112 -9.81 -2.76 11.94
CA PHE A 112 -10.22 -3.64 13.03
C PHE A 112 -11.32 -3.02 13.90
N TYR A 113 -11.13 -1.77 14.34
CA TYR A 113 -12.13 -1.06 15.13
C TYR A 113 -13.47 -0.92 14.40
N LYS A 114 -13.44 -0.59 13.10
CA LYS A 114 -14.65 -0.56 12.27
C LYS A 114 -15.31 -1.93 12.14
N ALA A 115 -14.54 -2.99 12.01
CA ALA A 115 -15.07 -4.34 11.91
C ALA A 115 -15.82 -4.75 13.19
N LEU A 116 -15.27 -4.43 14.37
CA LEU A 116 -15.93 -4.68 15.65
C LEU A 116 -17.25 -3.90 15.79
N LYS A 117 -17.24 -2.62 15.46
CA LYS A 117 -18.48 -1.82 15.44
C LYS A 117 -19.53 -2.39 14.49
N SER A 118 -19.13 -2.80 13.29
CA SER A 118 -20.06 -3.44 12.34
C SER A 118 -20.58 -4.80 12.82
N ALA A 119 -19.86 -5.47 13.73
CA ALA A 119 -20.27 -6.71 14.37
C ALA A 119 -21.05 -6.47 15.68
N ASN A 120 -21.38 -5.22 16.03
CA ASN A 120 -21.99 -4.83 17.31
C ASN A 120 -21.20 -5.33 18.53
N MET A 121 -19.86 -5.31 18.44
CA MET A 121 -18.95 -5.64 19.54
C MET A 121 -18.24 -4.37 20.01
N ASP A 122 -18.26 -4.14 21.32
CA ASP A 122 -17.52 -3.05 21.97
C ASP A 122 -16.16 -3.55 22.51
N LEU A 123 -15.19 -2.64 22.53
CA LEU A 123 -13.78 -2.86 22.91
C LEU A 123 -13.50 -2.25 24.29
#